data_AF-A0A9Q4A6U4-F1
#
_entry.id   AF-A0A9Q4A6U4-F1
#
_cell.length_a   1.000
_cell.length_b   1.000
_cell.length_c   1.000
_cell.angle_alpha   90.00
_cell.angle_beta   90.00
_cell.angle_gamma   90.00
#
_symmetry.space_group_name_H-M   'P 1'
#
loop_
_entity.id
_entity.type
_entity.pdbx_description
1 polymer ?
#
loop_
_entity_poly.entity_id
_entity_poly.type
_entity_poly.pdbx_seq_one_letter_code
_entity_poly.pdbx_strand_id
1 'polypeptide(L)'
;MEEPMAELRRIVMRAQDKWTDTGIPRVAMVRAEACADQVYQPMLHLVLQGTKTLSVGEEATRYTAGSYFLVPVDVPATGQIHNDTADHPYLAVSLTLDPGVIATLLIDEGKTPSAPQNACFQGVLASDEMLDAWVR
;
A
#
# COMPACT_ATOMS: atom_id res chain seq x y z
N MET A 1 11.18 -13.67 -5.16
CA MET A 1 10.44 -13.04 -4.04
C MET A 1 11.31 -12.51 -2.89
N GLU A 2 12.27 -13.27 -2.33
CA GLU A 2 12.94 -12.87 -1.08
C GLU A 2 13.90 -11.68 -1.24
N GLU A 3 14.63 -11.57 -2.36
CA GLU A 3 15.60 -10.49 -2.60
C GLU A 3 14.95 -9.09 -2.70
N PRO A 4 13.96 -8.82 -3.59
CA PRO A 4 13.33 -7.49 -3.66
C PRO A 4 12.62 -7.11 -2.35
N MET A 5 11.96 -8.09 -1.71
CA MET A 5 11.28 -7.86 -0.43
C MET A 5 12.28 -7.52 0.69
N ALA A 6 13.41 -8.23 0.76
CA ALA A 6 14.46 -7.96 1.75
C ALA A 6 15.11 -6.59 1.50
N GLU A 7 15.33 -6.21 0.24
CA GLU A 7 15.82 -4.88 -0.11
C GLU A 7 14.84 -3.78 0.31
N LEU A 8 13.55 -3.91 -0.02
CA LEU A 8 12.53 -2.94 0.38
C LEU A 8 12.46 -2.81 1.90
N ARG A 9 12.47 -3.92 2.65
CA ARG A 9 12.53 -3.89 4.12
C ARG A 9 13.76 -3.11 4.61
N ARG A 10 14.95 -3.37 4.05
CA ARG A 10 16.19 -2.67 4.42
C ARG A 10 16.11 -1.17 4.16
N ILE A 11 15.48 -0.75 3.06
CA ILE A 11 15.26 0.67 2.72
C ILE A 11 14.27 1.29 3.71
N VAL A 12 13.09 0.67 3.87
CA VAL A 12 11.98 1.19 4.69
C VAL A 12 12.30 1.18 6.18
N MET A 13 13.20 0.33 6.67
CA MET A 13 13.69 0.38 8.05
C MET A 13 14.31 1.74 8.44
N ARG A 14 14.71 2.55 7.46
CA ARG A 14 15.25 3.91 7.66
C ARG A 14 14.14 4.97 7.78
N ALA A 15 12.87 4.61 7.57
CA ALA A 15 11.74 5.50 7.70
C ALA A 15 11.51 5.93 9.17
N GLN A 16 10.82 7.05 9.33
CA GLN A 16 10.31 7.54 10.62
C GLN A 16 9.01 6.83 11.01
N ASP A 17 8.53 7.11 12.21
CA ASP A 17 7.24 6.68 12.79
C ASP A 17 6.00 7.27 12.10
N LYS A 18 6.23 8.00 11.00
CA LYS A 18 5.24 8.64 10.14
C LYS A 18 5.58 8.39 8.68
N TRP A 19 4.65 8.74 7.79
CA TRP A 19 4.91 8.82 6.36
C TRP A 19 6.17 9.64 6.10
N THR A 20 7.18 8.95 5.58
CA THR A 20 8.51 9.50 5.32
C THR A 20 8.67 9.69 3.82
N ASP A 21 9.02 10.91 3.43
CA ASP A 21 9.36 11.24 2.05
C ASP A 21 10.60 10.46 1.62
N THR A 22 10.53 9.88 0.43
CA THR A 22 11.60 9.08 -0.16
C THR A 22 12.48 9.88 -1.12
N GLY A 23 12.08 11.10 -1.48
CA GLY A 23 12.66 11.88 -2.58
C GLY A 23 12.11 11.47 -3.95
N ILE A 24 11.27 10.43 -4.02
CA ILE A 24 10.56 10.00 -5.23
C ILE A 24 9.13 10.56 -5.17
N PRO A 25 8.66 11.32 -6.18
CA PRO A 25 7.33 11.91 -6.18
C PRO A 25 6.23 10.87 -5.95
N ARG A 26 5.34 11.16 -5.00
CA ARG A 26 4.18 10.33 -4.61
C ARG A 26 4.53 9.00 -3.94
N VAL A 27 5.80 8.70 -3.70
CA VAL A 27 6.22 7.49 -3.00
C VAL A 27 6.58 7.83 -1.56
N ALA A 28 5.90 7.18 -0.63
CA ALA A 28 6.15 7.33 0.79
C ALA A 28 6.40 5.97 1.43
N MET A 29 7.21 5.95 2.47
CA MET A 29 7.49 4.76 3.27
C MET A 29 7.14 5.01 4.73
N VAL A 30 6.82 3.94 5.46
CA VAL A 30 6.46 4.05 6.88
C VAL A 30 7.04 2.89 7.67
N ARG A 31 7.58 3.23 8.85
CA ARG A 31 7.96 2.30 9.91
C ARG A 31 7.19 2.69 11.17
N ALA A 32 6.10 2.02 11.47
CA ALA A 32 5.18 2.44 12.53
C ALA A 32 4.97 1.36 13.60
N GLU A 33 4.66 1.82 14.81
CA GLU A 33 4.24 0.98 15.94
C GLU A 33 2.73 1.09 16.22
N ALA A 34 2.11 2.21 15.80
CA ALA A 34 0.67 2.41 15.83
C ALA A 34 0.18 3.18 14.58
N CYS A 35 -1.11 3.08 14.29
CA CYS A 35 -1.77 3.78 13.20
C CYS A 35 -2.96 4.58 13.77
N ALA A 36 -3.25 5.73 13.19
CA ALA A 36 -4.38 6.57 13.56
C ALA A 36 -5.50 6.46 12.52
N ASP A 37 -6.73 6.77 12.93
CA ASP A 37 -7.86 6.93 12.02
C ASP A 37 -7.63 8.11 11.08
N GLN A 38 -7.87 7.89 9.78
CA GLN A 38 -7.63 8.91 8.77
C GLN A 38 -8.52 8.72 7.54
N VAL A 39 -8.67 9.77 6.75
CA VAL A 39 -9.17 9.65 5.38
C VAL A 39 -8.00 9.20 4.51
N TYR A 40 -8.16 8.04 3.86
CA TYR A 40 -7.16 7.54 2.92
C TYR A 40 -7.40 8.16 1.55
N GLN A 41 -6.40 8.88 1.06
CA GLN A 41 -6.35 9.34 -0.33
C GLN A 41 -6.09 8.16 -1.28
N PRO A 42 -6.40 8.31 -2.59
CA PRO A 42 -6.12 7.26 -3.56
C PRO A 42 -4.66 6.81 -3.51
N MET A 43 -4.44 5.52 -3.27
CA MET A 43 -3.08 4.96 -3.12
C MET A 43 -3.03 3.47 -3.38
N LEU A 44 -1.86 2.99 -3.79
CA LEU A 44 -1.46 1.59 -3.70
C LEU A 44 -0.55 1.44 -2.48
N HIS A 45 -0.85 0.49 -1.60
CA HIS A 45 -0.13 0.25 -0.35
C HIS A 45 0.37 -1.19 -0.30
N LEU A 46 1.68 -1.39 -0.11
CA LEU A 46 2.31 -2.71 0.00
C LEU A 46 2.82 -2.94 1.42
N VAL A 47 2.34 -4.01 2.05
CA VAL A 47 2.81 -4.44 3.38
C VAL A 47 4.09 -5.24 3.23
N LEU A 48 5.17 -4.77 3.84
CA LEU A 48 6.48 -5.42 3.79
C LEU A 48 6.73 -6.28 5.03
N GLN A 49 6.23 -5.85 6.19
CA GLN A 49 6.42 -6.53 7.48
C GLN A 49 5.25 -6.28 8.42
N GLY A 50 4.89 -7.27 9.23
CA GLY A 50 3.72 -7.25 10.10
C GLY A 50 2.40 -7.39 9.33
N THR A 51 1.31 -6.92 9.94
CA THR A 51 -0.03 -6.98 9.36
C THR A 51 -0.71 -5.62 9.48
N LYS A 52 -1.52 -5.25 8.49
CA LYS A 52 -2.47 -4.14 8.54
C LYS A 52 -3.91 -4.64 8.43
N THR A 53 -4.81 -4.13 9.25
CA THR A 53 -6.26 -4.26 9.08
C THR A 53 -6.80 -2.90 8.66
N LEU A 54 -7.56 -2.86 7.57
CA LEU A 54 -8.27 -1.66 7.12
C LEU A 54 -9.77 -1.90 7.25
N SER A 55 -10.45 -1.03 7.99
CA SER A 55 -11.90 -1.07 8.15
C SER A 55 -12.54 0.07 7.38
N VAL A 56 -13.43 -0.26 6.43
CA VAL A 56 -14.20 0.67 5.62
C VAL A 56 -15.68 0.37 5.81
N GLY A 57 -16.41 1.30 6.43
CA GLY A 57 -17.79 1.04 6.84
C GLY A 57 -17.86 -0.14 7.81
N GLU A 58 -18.58 -1.20 7.44
CA GLU A 58 -18.74 -2.42 8.24
C GLU A 58 -17.75 -3.53 7.86
N GLU A 59 -16.98 -3.35 6.78
CA GLU A 59 -16.04 -4.35 6.29
C GLU A 59 -14.64 -4.10 6.85
N ALA A 60 -14.01 -5.13 7.42
CA ALA A 60 -12.62 -5.10 7.88
C ALA A 60 -11.80 -6.14 7.12
N THR A 61 -10.74 -5.69 6.44
CA THR A 61 -9.86 -6.57 5.65
C THR A 61 -8.46 -6.58 6.24
N ARG A 62 -7.88 -7.77 6.39
CA ARG A 62 -6.53 -8.00 6.90
C ARG A 62 -5.55 -8.22 5.75
N TYR A 63 -4.42 -7.52 5.78
CA TYR A 63 -3.32 -7.58 4.81
C TYR A 63 -2.03 -7.97 5.53
N THR A 64 -1.40 -9.03 5.07
CA THR A 64 -0.14 -9.55 5.63
C THR A 64 1.05 -9.12 4.78
N ALA A 65 2.27 -9.36 5.25
CA ALA A 65 3.48 -9.14 4.46
C ALA A 65 3.38 -9.78 3.06
N GLY A 66 3.77 -9.03 2.04
CA GLY A 66 3.65 -9.41 0.63
C GLY A 66 2.29 -9.09 -0.01
N SER A 67 1.27 -8.76 0.78
CA SER A 67 0.00 -8.29 0.25
C SER A 67 0.04 -6.79 -0.05
N TYR A 68 -0.57 -6.40 -1.18
CA TYR A 68 -0.90 -5.02 -1.46
C TYR A 68 -2.41 -4.81 -1.51
N PHE A 69 -2.84 -3.56 -1.35
CA PHE A 69 -4.21 -3.14 -1.59
C PHE A 69 -4.27 -1.79 -2.27
N LEU A 70 -5.43 -1.55 -2.88
CA LEU A 70 -5.73 -0.34 -3.62
C LEU A 70 -6.85 0.42 -2.91
N VAL A 71 -6.63 1.71 -2.70
CA VAL A 71 -7.67 2.67 -2.38
C VAL A 71 -7.85 3.54 -3.63
N PRO A 72 -8.94 3.39 -4.40
CA PRO A 72 -9.08 4.09 -5.68
C PRO A 72 -9.70 5.49 -5.54
N VAL A 73 -10.32 5.79 -4.40
CA VAL A 73 -11.02 7.05 -4.09
C VAL A 73 -10.75 7.47 -2.66
N ASP A 74 -10.97 8.74 -2.32
CA ASP A 74 -10.93 9.18 -0.94
C ASP A 74 -11.97 8.40 -0.11
N VAL A 75 -11.50 7.68 0.91
CA VAL A 75 -12.36 6.86 1.77
C VAL A 75 -12.00 7.06 3.25
N PRO A 76 -12.98 7.34 4.12
CA PRO A 76 -12.75 7.29 5.55
C PRO A 76 -12.55 5.84 5.97
N ALA A 77 -11.41 5.55 6.61
CA ALA A 77 -11.10 4.21 7.06
C ALA A 77 -10.32 4.20 8.37
N THR A 78 -10.59 3.20 9.19
CA THR A 78 -9.78 2.92 10.38
C THR A 78 -8.68 1.95 10.01
N GLY A 79 -7.42 2.37 10.18
CA GLY A 79 -6.25 1.52 9.98
C GLY A 79 -5.71 1.03 11.31
N GLN A 80 -5.59 -0.27 11.47
CA GLN A 80 -4.90 -0.89 12.61
C GLN A 80 -3.69 -1.65 12.10
N ILE A 81 -2.54 -1.50 12.75
CA ILE A 81 -1.34 -2.27 12.43
C ILE A 81 -1.00 -3.19 13.60
N HIS A 82 -0.49 -4.36 13.27
CA HIS A 82 -0.03 -5.36 14.22
C HIS A 82 1.40 -5.72 13.85
N ASN A 83 2.33 -5.41 14.75
CA ASN A 83 3.71 -5.87 14.70
C ASN A 83 3.83 -7.26 15.35
N ASP A 84 4.83 -8.04 14.91
CA ASP A 84 5.04 -9.38 15.46
C ASP A 84 5.77 -9.30 16.81
N THR A 85 6.72 -8.37 16.97
CA THR A 85 7.43 -8.05 18.23
C THR A 85 7.94 -6.60 18.21
N ALA A 86 8.48 -6.11 19.34
CA ALA A 86 9.11 -4.78 19.42
C ALA A 86 10.28 -4.61 18.45
N ASP A 87 11.05 -5.68 18.21
CA ASP A 87 12.17 -5.68 17.25
C ASP A 87 11.71 -5.94 15.80
N HIS A 88 10.41 -6.08 15.57
CA HIS A 88 9.82 -6.38 14.26
C HIS A 88 8.67 -5.41 13.95
N PRO A 89 8.98 -4.10 13.73
CA PRO A 89 7.97 -3.07 13.51
C PRO A 89 7.17 -3.31 12.23
N TYR A 90 6.02 -2.63 12.10
CA TYR A 90 5.29 -2.64 10.84
C TYR A 90 6.04 -1.83 9.78
N LEU A 91 6.21 -2.40 8.58
CA LEU A 91 6.87 -1.74 7.45
C LEU A 91 5.96 -1.77 6.24
N ALA A 92 5.84 -0.62 5.56
CA ALA A 92 5.12 -0.53 4.30
C ALA A 92 5.68 0.57 3.40
N VAL A 93 5.38 0.44 2.11
CA VAL A 93 5.62 1.47 1.10
C VAL A 93 4.30 1.78 0.38
N SER A 94 4.14 3.00 -0.10
CA SER A 94 2.93 3.42 -0.79
C SER A 94 3.18 4.39 -1.90
N LEU A 95 2.33 4.31 -2.91
CA LEU A 95 2.29 5.20 -4.05
C LEU A 95 0.93 5.90 -4.02
N THR A 96 0.93 7.21 -3.81
CA THR A 96 -0.28 8.01 -4.02
C THR A 96 -0.63 8.00 -5.50
N LEU A 97 -1.88 7.66 -5.80
CA LEU A 97 -2.38 7.54 -7.16
C LEU A 97 -3.04 8.84 -7.60
N ASP A 98 -2.75 9.21 -8.84
CA ASP A 98 -3.41 10.32 -9.51
C ASP A 98 -4.43 9.75 -10.51
N PRO A 99 -5.73 9.91 -10.27
CA PRO A 99 -6.77 9.43 -11.17
C PRO A 99 -6.65 9.97 -12.60
N GLY A 100 -6.13 11.19 -12.78
CA GLY A 100 -5.91 11.78 -14.10
C GLY A 100 -4.79 11.07 -14.87
N VAL A 101 -3.70 10.71 -14.18
CA VAL A 101 -2.62 9.89 -14.77
C VAL A 101 -3.14 8.51 -15.16
N ILE A 102 -3.91 7.86 -14.29
CA ILE A 102 -4.51 6.54 -14.57
C ILE A 102 -5.46 6.64 -15.77
N ALA A 103 -6.31 7.66 -15.83
CA ALA A 103 -7.23 7.87 -16.94
C ALA A 103 -6.49 8.05 -18.28
N THR A 104 -5.39 8.81 -18.28
CA THR A 104 -4.56 9.00 -19.47
C THR A 104 -3.95 7.68 -19.95
N LEU A 105 -3.40 6.88 -19.02
CA LEU A 105 -2.84 5.56 -19.35
C LEU A 105 -3.88 4.61 -19.94
N LEU A 106 -5.10 4.58 -19.40
CA LEU A 106 -6.17 3.72 -19.93
C LEU A 106 -6.59 4.11 -21.35
N ILE A 107 -6.64 5.41 -21.64
CA ILE A 107 -6.95 5.93 -22.99
C ILE A 107 -5.85 5.53 -23.97
N ASP A 108 -4.58 5.72 -23.60
CA ASP A 108 -3.44 5.39 -24.46
C ASP A 108 -3.35 3.89 -24.76
N GLU A 109 -3.75 3.02 -23.82
CA GLU A 109 -3.84 1.57 -24.04
C GLU A 109 -5.10 1.14 -24.85
N GLY A 110 -5.97 2.07 -25.22
CA GLY A 110 -7.22 1.78 -25.93
C GLY A 110 -8.22 0.96 -25.11
N LYS A 111 -8.09 0.95 -23.77
CA LYS A 111 -8.97 0.20 -22.87
C LYS A 111 -10.18 1.05 -22.51
N THR A 112 -11.38 0.55 -22.81
CA THR A 112 -12.62 1.11 -22.25
C THR A 112 -12.86 0.51 -20.86
N PRO A 113 -13.21 1.33 -19.84
CA PRO A 113 -13.55 0.81 -18.52
C PRO A 113 -14.74 -0.16 -18.63
N SER A 114 -14.51 -1.41 -18.26
CA SER A 114 -15.58 -2.41 -18.10
C SER A 114 -16.45 -2.08 -16.91
N ALA A 115 -17.71 -2.52 -16.92
CA ALA A 115 -18.64 -2.33 -15.80
C ALA A 115 -18.00 -2.79 -14.47
N PRO A 116 -18.23 -2.06 -13.36
CA PRO A 116 -17.61 -2.37 -12.09
C PRO A 116 -18.02 -3.78 -11.65
N GLN A 117 -17.03 -4.67 -11.53
CA GLN A 117 -17.21 -5.97 -10.88
C GLN A 117 -16.89 -5.73 -9.40
N ASN A 118 -17.93 -5.76 -8.56
CA ASN A 118 -17.90 -5.71 -7.09
C ASN A 118 -16.70 -4.95 -6.50
N ALA A 119 -16.86 -3.65 -6.23
CA ALA A 119 -15.85 -2.86 -5.53
C ALA A 119 -15.65 -3.43 -4.11
N CYS A 120 -14.61 -4.23 -3.93
CA CYS A 120 -14.21 -4.77 -2.64
C CYS A 120 -12.76 -4.39 -2.38
N PHE A 121 -12.47 -3.94 -1.16
CA PHE A 121 -11.11 -3.61 -0.72
C PHE A 121 -10.34 -4.90 -0.41
N GLN A 122 -10.09 -5.74 -1.42
CA GLN A 122 -9.36 -7.00 -1.24
C GLN A 122 -7.85 -6.81 -1.30
N GLY A 123 -7.16 -7.61 -0.49
CA GLY A 123 -5.71 -7.74 -0.54
C GLY A 123 -5.31 -8.73 -1.62
N VAL A 124 -4.31 -8.38 -2.41
CA VAL A 124 -3.75 -9.27 -3.44
C VAL A 124 -2.28 -9.49 -3.11
N LEU A 125 -1.78 -10.71 -3.29
CA LEU A 125 -0.34 -10.97 -3.18
C LEU A 125 0.39 -10.27 -4.32
N ALA A 126 1.44 -9.51 -3.98
CA ALA A 126 2.29 -8.89 -4.98
C ALA A 126 3.03 -9.97 -5.78
N SER A 127 2.98 -9.87 -7.11
CA SER A 127 3.82 -10.68 -7.98
C SER A 127 5.30 -10.26 -7.85
N ASP A 128 6.22 -11.12 -8.29
CA ASP A 128 7.64 -10.78 -8.33
C ASP A 128 7.91 -9.53 -9.19
N GLU A 129 7.22 -9.38 -10.32
CA GLU A 129 7.31 -8.19 -11.18
C GLU A 129 6.86 -6.92 -10.45
N MET A 130 5.79 -6.99 -9.67
CA MET A 130 5.32 -5.85 -8.87
C MET A 130 6.35 -5.49 -7.79
N LEU A 131 6.94 -6.48 -7.10
CA LEU A 131 7.96 -6.24 -6.09
C LEU A 131 9.25 -5.67 -6.68
N ASP A 132 9.66 -6.16 -7.85
CA ASP A 132 10.81 -5.67 -8.60
C ASP A 132 10.58 -4.23 -9.11
N ALA A 133 9.36 -3.86 -9.49
CA ALA A 133 9.04 -2.48 -9.87
C ALA A 133 9.25 -1.48 -8.72
N TRP A 134 9.10 -1.91 -7.46
CA TRP A 134 9.31 -1.04 -6.28
C TRP A 134 10.78 -0.76 -5.95
N VAL A 135 11.72 -1.56 -6.46
CA VAL A 135 13.17 -1.40 -6.20
C VAL A 135 13.90 -0.65 -7.32
N ARG A 136 13.19 -0.24 -8.37
CA ARG A 136 13.72 0.47 -9.54
C ARG A 136 13.37 1.96 -9.50
#